data_AF-A0A9E0DNQ2-F1
#
_entry.id   AF-A0A9E0DNQ2-F1
#
_cell.length_a   1.000
_cell.length_b   1.000
_cell.length_c   1.000
_cell.angle_alpha   90.00
_cell.angle_beta   90.00
_cell.angle_gamma   90.00
#
_symmetry.space_group_name_H-M   'P 1'
#
loop_
_entity.id
_entity.type
_entity.pdbx_description
1 polymer ?
#
loop_
_entity_poly.entity_id
_entity_poly.type
_entity_poly.pdbx_seq_one_letter_code
_entity_poly.pdbx_strand_id
1 'polypeptide(L)'
;MDKLLKDSFVTGAERVAAWADLLDAINVFPVADGDTGRNLSISLYPLRAADADRKKVVEQLLFSARGNSGNIASRFFSSFYMADSIADLAGKAQEGRKGAWRAVSDPCTGTMLSLFDALTEVLSATQSVAVKEAAIRILNRLEKAVQETRNTLPKLRDAQVVDAGALGMYIFFEGFFYALAEVPDNQRPVTEIFKNSLRISSSFREEMDNGYCVDFVVEAKNYSPEQLAEITRGQDNAVIIPEGNIYKIHLHTENAEKIKGQVKQLGSMLHWEEDNLSYQIREFMNAQAGQSMNIMTDAAGSVTRADAKKYGITLLNSYLTVGDKCMPETYYQPEELYDPMRQGIKVSTSQASVYERHQFYQAALARFEKVLYLCVGSVFTGNYHVALDWKEAHDKENRFFVIDTGAASGRLGVIALAVARYLAQTNDMEKTRSFAQKAINSCEEYVFLDKLHYLAAGGRLSKASAFFGDMLKMKPVISPQPEGARKMGVVRNQQDQLKMAREKLAASLQKDSRAFIMLEYSDNFEWVNKTVKKFVGQLYPRTEIILQPLSLTSGAHMGPGTWAVAFLPEFALL
;
A
#
# COMPACT_ATOMS: atom_id res chain seq x y z
N MET A 1 -11.85 -26.50 -3.96
CA MET A 1 -11.74 -25.72 -2.71
C MET A 1 -13.11 -25.23 -2.25
N ASP A 2 -13.47 -25.60 -1.03
CA ASP A 2 -14.65 -25.14 -0.30
C ASP A 2 -14.69 -23.60 -0.17
N LYS A 3 -15.89 -23.01 -0.17
CA LYS A 3 -16.10 -21.56 -0.02
C LYS A 3 -15.52 -21.05 1.31
N LEU A 4 -15.76 -21.77 2.42
CA LEU A 4 -15.24 -21.37 3.72
C LEU A 4 -13.70 -21.28 3.72
N LEU A 5 -13.05 -22.25 3.08
CA LEU A 5 -11.61 -22.27 2.92
C LEU A 5 -11.11 -21.13 2.03
N LYS A 6 -11.80 -20.84 0.92
CA LYS A 6 -11.52 -19.66 0.07
C LYS A 6 -11.61 -18.35 0.86
N ASP A 7 -12.71 -18.14 1.58
CA ASP A 7 -12.96 -16.92 2.35
C ASP A 7 -11.88 -16.75 3.43
N SER A 8 -11.40 -17.85 4.01
CA SER A 8 -10.31 -17.85 5.00
C SER A 8 -8.97 -17.35 4.43
N PHE A 9 -8.64 -17.68 3.17
CA PHE A 9 -7.48 -17.12 2.47
C PHE A 9 -7.62 -15.61 2.25
N VAL A 10 -8.82 -15.15 1.86
CA VAL A 10 -9.12 -13.72 1.68
C VAL A 10 -8.94 -12.99 3.01
N THR A 11 -9.52 -13.50 4.10
CA THR A 11 -9.41 -12.93 5.45
C THR A 11 -7.95 -12.81 5.90
N GLY A 12 -7.15 -13.88 5.74
CA GLY A 12 -5.73 -13.85 6.09
C GLY A 12 -4.95 -12.78 5.32
N ALA A 13 -5.17 -12.68 3.99
CA ALA A 13 -4.49 -11.69 3.15
C ALA A 13 -4.92 -10.24 3.47
N GLU A 14 -6.21 -10.00 3.73
CA GLU A 14 -6.73 -8.69 4.12
C GLU A 14 -6.20 -8.24 5.47
N ARG A 15 -6.03 -9.17 6.42
CA ARG A 15 -5.42 -8.87 7.72
C ARG A 15 -3.96 -8.48 7.57
N VAL A 16 -3.17 -9.21 6.76
CA VAL A 16 -1.77 -8.82 6.48
C VAL A 16 -1.69 -7.41 5.88
N ALA A 17 -2.56 -7.09 4.91
CA ALA A 17 -2.58 -5.77 4.28
C ALA A 17 -2.83 -4.63 5.29
N ALA A 18 -3.70 -4.85 6.27
CA ALA A 18 -4.03 -3.84 7.28
C ALA A 18 -2.93 -3.65 8.33
N TRP A 19 -2.15 -4.70 8.60
CA TRP A 19 -1.07 -4.70 9.58
C TRP A 19 0.32 -4.47 8.95
N ALA A 20 0.40 -4.27 7.64
CA ALA A 20 1.63 -4.06 6.88
C ALA A 20 2.53 -2.98 7.49
N ASP A 21 1.97 -1.82 7.83
CA ASP A 21 2.73 -0.71 8.43
C ASP A 21 3.34 -1.06 9.81
N LEU A 22 2.76 -2.02 10.55
CA LEU A 22 3.37 -2.53 11.79
C LEU A 22 4.55 -3.45 11.46
N LEU A 23 4.39 -4.35 10.48
CA LEU A 23 5.42 -5.28 10.04
C LEU A 23 6.64 -4.50 9.50
N ASP A 24 6.38 -3.48 8.69
CA ASP A 24 7.41 -2.56 8.19
C ASP A 24 8.13 -1.86 9.35
N ALA A 25 7.41 -1.43 10.39
CA ALA A 25 8.00 -0.73 11.55
C ALA A 25 8.94 -1.59 12.41
N ILE A 26 8.94 -2.91 12.25
CA ILE A 26 9.80 -3.83 13.01
C ILE A 26 10.75 -4.64 12.11
N ASN A 27 10.76 -4.39 10.80
CA ASN A 27 11.60 -5.15 9.88
C ASN A 27 13.07 -4.74 10.04
N VAL A 28 13.82 -5.58 10.77
CA VAL A 28 15.26 -5.40 10.97
C VAL A 28 16.09 -6.54 10.36
N PHE A 29 15.47 -7.60 9.83
CA PHE A 29 16.17 -8.80 9.37
C PHE A 29 15.66 -9.30 8.01
N PRO A 30 16.56 -9.70 7.08
CA PRO A 30 18.03 -9.64 7.20
C PRO A 30 18.59 -8.23 7.11
N VAL A 31 17.84 -7.32 6.48
CA VAL A 31 18.15 -5.89 6.31
C VAL A 31 17.10 -5.05 7.03
N ALA A 32 17.52 -3.97 7.67
CA ALA A 32 16.59 -3.05 8.35
C ALA A 32 16.09 -1.95 7.41
N ASP A 33 15.34 -2.34 6.37
CA ASP A 33 14.81 -1.47 5.31
C ASP A 33 13.33 -1.08 5.50
N GLY A 34 12.61 -1.77 6.39
CA GLY A 34 11.21 -1.47 6.66
C GLY A 34 10.25 -1.84 5.53
N ASP A 35 10.49 -2.93 4.78
CA ASP A 35 9.69 -3.29 3.61
C ASP A 35 8.85 -4.59 3.73
N THR A 36 8.98 -5.36 4.82
CA THR A 36 8.40 -6.72 4.90
C THR A 36 6.88 -6.74 4.80
N GLY A 37 6.19 -5.79 5.44
CA GLY A 37 4.74 -5.64 5.35
C GLY A 37 4.28 -5.28 3.94
N ARG A 38 4.95 -4.32 3.28
CA ARG A 38 4.71 -3.99 1.86
C ARG A 38 4.90 -5.22 0.97
N ASN A 39 6.03 -5.90 1.12
CA ASN A 39 6.40 -7.08 0.33
C ASN A 39 5.37 -8.19 0.48
N LEU A 40 4.94 -8.51 1.70
CA LEU A 40 3.91 -9.51 1.95
C LEU A 40 2.54 -9.09 1.40
N SER A 41 2.15 -7.82 1.56
CA SER A 41 0.86 -7.31 1.08
C SER A 41 0.73 -7.38 -0.44
N ILE A 42 1.80 -7.06 -1.15
CA ILE A 42 1.87 -7.23 -2.60
C ILE A 42 1.90 -8.71 -2.94
N SER A 43 2.80 -9.49 -2.35
CA SER A 43 3.02 -10.88 -2.75
C SER A 43 1.80 -11.78 -2.52
N LEU A 44 1.03 -11.53 -1.47
CA LEU A 44 -0.13 -12.33 -1.08
C LEU A 44 -1.47 -11.79 -1.60
N TYR A 45 -1.48 -10.64 -2.29
CA TYR A 45 -2.72 -10.10 -2.86
C TYR A 45 -3.52 -11.10 -3.71
N PRO A 46 -2.90 -11.99 -4.53
CA PRO A 46 -3.64 -12.90 -5.40
C PRO A 46 -4.57 -13.85 -4.62
N LEU A 47 -4.29 -14.12 -3.34
CA LEU A 47 -5.15 -14.94 -2.48
C LEU A 47 -6.57 -14.38 -2.31
N ARG A 48 -6.77 -13.09 -2.62
CA ARG A 48 -8.07 -12.42 -2.57
C ARG A 48 -8.99 -12.78 -3.74
N ALA A 49 -8.43 -13.34 -4.82
CA ALA A 49 -9.18 -13.69 -6.02
C ALA A 49 -9.89 -15.05 -5.86
N ALA A 50 -10.83 -15.15 -4.91
CA ALA A 50 -11.49 -16.39 -4.49
C ALA A 50 -12.17 -17.18 -5.64
N ASP A 51 -12.60 -16.48 -6.70
CA ASP A 51 -13.31 -17.07 -7.84
C ASP A 51 -12.41 -17.29 -9.09
N ALA A 52 -11.14 -16.93 -9.01
CA ALA A 52 -10.20 -17.16 -10.10
C ALA A 52 -9.77 -18.64 -10.21
N ASP A 53 -9.22 -18.99 -11.37
CA ASP A 53 -8.57 -20.28 -11.55
C ASP A 53 -7.38 -20.42 -10.59
N ARG A 54 -7.31 -21.51 -9.84
CA ARG A 54 -6.29 -21.69 -8.79
C ARG A 54 -4.87 -21.71 -9.34
N LYS A 55 -4.65 -22.28 -10.52
CA LYS A 55 -3.31 -22.29 -11.13
C LYS A 55 -2.91 -20.87 -11.52
N LYS A 56 -3.85 -20.08 -12.04
CA LYS A 56 -3.63 -18.65 -12.31
C LYS A 56 -3.33 -17.86 -11.03
N VAL A 57 -4.01 -18.14 -9.91
CA VAL A 57 -3.68 -17.52 -8.61
C VAL A 57 -2.26 -17.89 -8.17
N VAL A 58 -1.87 -19.16 -8.27
CA VAL A 58 -0.52 -19.61 -7.91
C VAL A 58 0.54 -18.97 -8.81
N GLU A 59 0.30 -18.90 -10.10
CA GLU A 59 1.16 -18.19 -11.05
C GLU A 59 1.30 -16.70 -10.67
N GLN A 60 0.19 -16.04 -10.34
CA GLN A 60 0.19 -14.66 -9.87
C GLN A 60 0.92 -14.47 -8.55
N LEU A 61 0.86 -15.42 -7.60
CA LEU A 61 1.65 -15.38 -6.35
C LEU A 61 3.14 -15.34 -6.67
N LEU A 62 3.59 -16.22 -7.56
CA LEU A 62 5.00 -16.32 -7.94
C LEU A 62 5.49 -15.07 -8.67
N PHE A 63 4.68 -14.51 -9.57
CA PHE A 63 5.04 -13.30 -10.33
C PHE A 63 4.92 -12.00 -9.53
N SER A 64 4.04 -11.96 -8.53
CA SER A 64 3.84 -10.78 -7.67
C SER A 64 4.78 -10.77 -6.47
N ALA A 65 5.52 -11.85 -6.23
CA ALA A 65 6.45 -11.98 -5.11
C ALA A 65 7.48 -10.83 -5.11
N ARG A 66 7.67 -10.16 -3.98
CA ARG A 66 8.64 -9.06 -3.77
C ARG A 66 9.56 -9.33 -2.60
N GLY A 67 10.85 -9.05 -2.76
CA GLY A 67 11.83 -9.19 -1.69
C GLY A 67 11.93 -10.62 -1.15
N ASN A 68 12.75 -10.82 -0.12
CA ASN A 68 12.92 -12.15 0.49
C ASN A 68 11.62 -12.66 1.13
N SER A 69 10.92 -11.80 1.90
CA SER A 69 9.69 -12.17 2.61
C SER A 69 8.57 -12.59 1.65
N GLY A 70 8.38 -11.85 0.56
CA GLY A 70 7.39 -12.16 -0.46
C GLY A 70 7.72 -13.42 -1.26
N ASN A 71 8.99 -13.65 -1.60
CA ASN A 71 9.44 -14.90 -2.24
C ASN A 71 9.18 -16.12 -1.35
N ILE A 72 9.58 -16.07 -0.08
CA ILE A 72 9.37 -17.15 0.89
C ILE A 72 7.88 -17.46 1.05
N ALA A 73 7.06 -16.44 1.30
CA ALA A 73 5.62 -16.60 1.50
C ALA A 73 4.95 -17.14 0.24
N SER A 74 5.23 -16.58 -0.94
CA SER A 74 4.61 -17.02 -2.20
C SER A 74 4.92 -18.48 -2.53
N ARG A 75 6.13 -18.97 -2.19
CA ARG A 75 6.50 -20.39 -2.37
C ARG A 75 5.84 -21.31 -1.34
N PHE A 76 5.52 -20.82 -0.15
CA PHE A 76 4.67 -21.56 0.77
C PHE A 76 3.24 -21.66 0.22
N PHE A 77 2.66 -20.52 -0.16
CA PHE A 77 1.27 -20.42 -0.60
C PHE A 77 1.00 -21.06 -1.96
N SER A 78 2.00 -21.19 -2.84
CA SER A 78 1.85 -21.92 -4.11
C SER A 78 1.39 -23.37 -3.90
N SER A 79 1.78 -23.98 -2.77
CA SER A 79 1.33 -25.32 -2.39
C SER A 79 0.14 -25.27 -1.43
N PHE A 80 0.19 -24.41 -0.41
CA PHE A 80 -0.85 -24.34 0.62
C PHE A 80 -2.23 -23.94 0.06
N TYR A 81 -2.29 -23.03 -0.91
CA TYR A 81 -3.52 -22.62 -1.60
C TYR A 81 -4.15 -23.72 -2.46
N MET A 82 -3.38 -24.76 -2.78
CA MET A 82 -3.89 -25.91 -3.56
C MET A 82 -4.61 -26.95 -2.70
N ALA A 83 -4.80 -26.71 -1.40
CA ALA A 83 -5.65 -27.54 -0.56
C ALA A 83 -7.10 -27.54 -1.06
N ASP A 84 -7.71 -28.72 -1.20
CA ASP A 84 -9.11 -28.84 -1.62
C ASP A 84 -10.07 -28.82 -0.43
N SER A 85 -9.58 -29.29 0.72
CA SER A 85 -10.30 -29.39 1.99
C SER A 85 -9.40 -29.10 3.21
N ILE A 86 -10.01 -28.99 4.39
CA ILE A 86 -9.30 -28.85 5.67
C ILE A 86 -8.34 -30.02 5.92
N ALA A 87 -8.73 -31.24 5.52
CA ALA A 87 -7.93 -32.44 5.69
C ALA A 87 -6.60 -32.38 4.91
N ASP A 88 -6.59 -31.66 3.78
CA ASP A 88 -5.41 -31.53 2.92
C ASP A 88 -4.40 -30.50 3.42
N LEU A 89 -4.79 -29.62 4.36
CA LEU A 89 -3.97 -28.49 4.82
C LEU A 89 -2.64 -28.96 5.38
N ALA A 90 -2.60 -30.04 6.14
CA ALA A 90 -1.35 -30.56 6.71
C ALA A 90 -0.35 -30.99 5.62
N GLY A 91 -0.83 -31.75 4.62
CA GLY A 91 0.01 -32.20 3.50
C GLY A 91 0.48 -31.03 2.64
N LYS A 92 -0.42 -30.09 2.32
CA LYS A 92 -0.09 -28.90 1.53
C LYS A 92 0.80 -27.91 2.26
N ALA A 93 0.68 -27.78 3.58
CA ALA A 93 1.61 -27.02 4.39
C ALA A 93 3.01 -27.66 4.39
N GLN A 94 3.13 -28.99 4.45
CA GLN A 94 4.43 -29.67 4.37
C GLN A 94 5.11 -29.47 3.00
N GLU A 95 4.35 -29.53 1.90
CA GLU A 95 4.83 -29.20 0.56
C GLU A 95 5.27 -27.73 0.47
N GLY A 96 4.43 -26.80 0.94
CA GLY A 96 4.72 -25.36 0.95
C GLY A 96 5.95 -25.03 1.78
N ARG A 97 6.10 -25.65 2.95
CA ARG A 97 7.27 -25.52 3.83
C ARG A 97 8.55 -25.91 3.11
N LYS A 98 8.57 -27.03 2.37
CA LYS A 98 9.74 -27.39 1.54
C LYS A 98 10.04 -26.35 0.46
N GLY A 99 8.99 -25.78 -0.15
CA GLY A 99 9.12 -24.71 -1.14
C GLY A 99 9.72 -23.43 -0.55
N ALA A 100 9.23 -23.01 0.61
CA ALA A 100 9.69 -21.83 1.35
C ALA A 100 11.17 -21.92 1.75
N TRP A 101 11.60 -23.07 2.30
CA TRP A 101 13.00 -23.30 2.66
C TRP A 101 13.96 -23.30 1.46
N ARG A 102 13.45 -23.54 0.25
CA ARG A 102 14.22 -23.47 -1.01
C ARG A 102 14.10 -22.11 -1.71
N ALA A 103 13.30 -21.19 -1.16
CA ALA A 103 13.01 -19.90 -1.79
C ALA A 103 14.10 -18.86 -1.56
N VAL A 104 15.07 -19.14 -0.68
CA VAL A 104 16.19 -18.25 -0.37
C VAL A 104 17.49 -19.05 -0.35
N SER A 105 18.59 -18.37 -0.70
CA SER A 105 19.90 -18.99 -0.81
C SER A 105 20.53 -19.33 0.55
N ASP A 106 20.26 -18.53 1.58
CA ASP A 106 20.73 -18.76 2.95
C ASP A 106 19.54 -18.77 3.93
N PRO A 107 18.84 -19.91 4.08
CA PRO A 107 17.66 -19.99 4.93
C PRO A 107 18.03 -20.01 6.42
N CYS A 108 17.46 -19.08 7.18
CA CYS A 108 17.73 -18.91 8.62
C CYS A 108 16.57 -19.39 9.50
N THR A 109 16.88 -20.17 10.54
CA THR A 109 15.96 -20.41 11.66
C THR A 109 15.74 -19.13 12.46
N GLY A 110 14.61 -19.03 13.19
CA GLY A 110 14.24 -17.80 13.90
C GLY A 110 13.59 -16.75 13.00
N THR A 111 13.09 -17.17 11.83
CA THR A 111 12.37 -16.36 10.85
C THR A 111 10.99 -16.96 10.55
N MET A 112 10.27 -16.40 9.59
CA MET A 112 9.07 -16.99 8.97
C MET A 112 9.21 -18.49 8.63
N LEU A 113 10.41 -18.97 8.28
CA LEU A 113 10.64 -20.39 8.00
C LEU A 113 10.38 -21.27 9.24
N SER A 114 10.79 -20.82 10.42
CA SER A 114 10.51 -21.52 11.69
C SER A 114 9.03 -21.49 12.06
N LEU A 115 8.30 -20.45 11.66
CA LEU A 115 6.84 -20.44 11.80
C LEU A 115 6.18 -21.52 10.93
N PHE A 116 6.63 -21.69 9.67
CA PHE A 116 6.12 -22.75 8.82
C PHE A 116 6.46 -24.15 9.35
N ASP A 117 7.64 -24.34 9.94
CA ASP A 117 7.97 -25.58 10.66
C ASP A 117 6.96 -25.87 11.76
N ALA A 118 6.73 -24.89 12.65
CA ALA A 118 5.76 -24.97 13.73
C ALA A 118 4.33 -25.26 13.24
N LEU A 119 3.91 -24.61 12.14
CA LEU A 119 2.61 -24.82 11.51
C LEU A 119 2.45 -26.27 11.04
N THR A 120 3.43 -26.81 10.34
CA THR A 120 3.36 -28.19 9.81
C THR A 120 3.32 -29.24 10.91
N GLU A 121 4.07 -29.01 12.00
CA GLU A 121 4.05 -29.85 13.20
C GLU A 121 2.65 -29.90 13.82
N VAL A 122 2.06 -28.73 14.10
CA VAL A 122 0.76 -28.65 14.79
C VAL A 122 -0.42 -29.06 13.92
N LEU A 123 -0.38 -28.79 12.60
CA LEU A 123 -1.41 -29.27 11.67
C LEU A 123 -1.44 -30.81 11.63
N SER A 124 -0.27 -31.44 11.63
CA SER A 124 -0.18 -32.91 11.64
C SER A 124 -0.72 -33.49 12.95
N ALA A 125 -0.47 -32.81 14.07
CA ALA A 125 -0.94 -33.23 15.39
C ALA A 125 -2.44 -32.97 15.65
N THR A 126 -3.12 -32.17 14.82
CA THR A 126 -4.51 -31.74 15.06
C THR A 126 -5.51 -32.27 14.02
N GLN A 127 -5.11 -33.15 13.10
CA GLN A 127 -5.98 -33.69 12.05
C GLN A 127 -7.27 -34.36 12.57
N SER A 128 -7.21 -35.00 13.73
CA SER A 128 -8.34 -35.70 14.36
C SER A 128 -9.08 -34.86 15.40
N VAL A 129 -8.77 -33.56 15.52
CA VAL A 129 -9.34 -32.64 16.51
C VAL A 129 -10.44 -31.81 15.84
N ALA A 130 -11.48 -31.44 16.59
CA ALA A 130 -12.54 -30.56 16.08
C ALA A 130 -11.95 -29.21 15.62
N VAL A 131 -12.43 -28.68 14.47
CA VAL A 131 -11.84 -27.50 13.79
C VAL A 131 -11.64 -26.30 14.74
N LYS A 132 -12.62 -26.00 15.60
CA LYS A 132 -12.52 -24.90 16.57
C LYS A 132 -11.40 -25.10 17.59
N GLU A 133 -11.26 -26.31 18.12
CA GLU A 133 -10.19 -26.63 19.07
C GLU A 133 -8.82 -26.71 18.37
N ALA A 134 -8.78 -27.26 17.15
CA ALA A 134 -7.59 -27.28 16.31
C ALA A 134 -7.08 -25.86 16.05
N ALA A 135 -7.95 -24.92 15.65
CA ALA A 135 -7.61 -23.52 15.42
C ALA A 135 -6.93 -22.89 16.64
N ILE A 136 -7.49 -23.05 17.84
CA ILE A 136 -6.89 -22.50 19.07
C ILE A 136 -5.51 -23.11 19.35
N ARG A 137 -5.36 -24.44 19.19
CA ARG A 137 -4.07 -25.14 19.39
C ARG A 137 -3.02 -24.68 18.38
N ILE A 138 -3.41 -24.51 17.11
CA ILE A 138 -2.55 -24.01 16.05
C ILE A 138 -2.08 -22.60 16.39
N LEU A 139 -3.00 -21.68 16.65
CA LEU A 139 -2.66 -20.27 16.93
C LEU A 139 -1.78 -20.12 18.18
N ASN A 140 -2.04 -20.88 19.24
CA ASN A 140 -1.17 -20.89 20.43
C ASN A 140 0.25 -21.39 20.12
N ARG A 141 0.42 -22.36 19.22
CA ARG A 141 1.73 -22.84 18.79
C ARG A 141 2.45 -21.82 17.92
N LEU A 142 1.74 -21.16 17.02
CA LEU A 142 2.29 -20.12 16.14
C LEU A 142 2.69 -18.87 16.94
N GLU A 143 1.87 -18.45 17.91
CA GLU A 143 2.18 -17.34 18.83
C GLU A 143 3.54 -17.58 19.53
N LYS A 144 3.74 -18.78 20.08
CA LYS A 144 5.01 -19.17 20.71
C LYS A 144 6.17 -19.16 19.70
N ALA A 145 5.97 -19.68 18.49
CA ALA A 145 7.00 -19.69 17.46
C ALA A 145 7.45 -18.26 17.10
N VAL A 146 6.51 -17.30 17.01
CA VAL A 146 6.86 -15.88 16.80
C VAL A 146 7.63 -15.32 17.99
N GLN A 147 7.19 -15.58 19.24
CA GLN A 147 7.89 -15.11 20.44
C GLN A 147 9.34 -15.62 20.53
N GLU A 148 9.58 -16.87 20.11
CA GLU A 148 10.90 -17.49 20.09
C GLU A 148 11.88 -16.82 19.10
N THR A 149 11.37 -16.23 18.01
CA THR A 149 12.21 -15.56 16.99
C THR A 149 13.08 -14.44 17.60
N ARG A 150 12.52 -13.68 18.54
CA ARG A 150 13.20 -12.56 19.21
C ARG A 150 14.54 -12.94 19.83
N ASN A 151 14.66 -14.16 20.34
CA ASN A 151 15.87 -14.61 21.04
C ASN A 151 16.75 -15.54 20.18
N THR A 152 16.26 -15.95 19.01
CA THR A 152 16.96 -16.91 18.14
C THR A 152 18.05 -16.23 17.31
N LEU A 153 17.74 -15.08 16.70
CA LEU A 153 18.68 -14.33 15.87
C LEU A 153 19.30 -13.17 16.67
N PRO A 154 20.65 -13.00 16.66
CA PRO A 154 21.30 -11.89 17.37
C PRO A 154 20.72 -10.52 17.01
N LYS A 155 20.47 -10.27 15.72
CA LYS A 155 19.94 -8.99 15.23
C LYS A 155 18.55 -8.67 15.80
N LEU A 156 17.65 -9.65 15.87
CA LEU A 156 16.32 -9.50 16.47
C LEU A 156 16.41 -9.26 17.98
N ARG A 157 17.32 -9.96 18.66
CA ARG A 157 17.57 -9.80 20.10
C ARG A 157 18.08 -8.41 20.43
N ASP A 158 19.02 -7.90 19.64
CA ASP A 158 19.62 -6.58 19.83
C ASP A 158 18.62 -5.46 19.51
N ALA A 159 17.78 -5.67 18.49
CA ALA A 159 16.65 -4.79 18.18
C ALA A 159 15.48 -4.91 19.17
N GLN A 160 15.44 -5.98 19.97
CA GLN A 160 14.37 -6.33 20.91
C GLN A 160 12.98 -6.55 20.26
N VAL A 161 12.95 -6.99 19.00
CA VAL A 161 11.72 -7.26 18.25
C VAL A 161 11.62 -8.72 17.85
N VAL A 162 10.41 -9.18 17.53
CA VAL A 162 10.20 -10.46 16.83
C VAL A 162 10.49 -10.31 15.34
N ASP A 163 10.66 -11.43 14.64
CA ASP A 163 10.80 -11.43 13.18
C ASP A 163 9.52 -10.89 12.51
N ALA A 164 9.68 -9.90 11.64
CA ALA A 164 8.57 -9.27 10.92
C ALA A 164 7.86 -10.28 9.99
N GLY A 165 8.62 -11.16 9.33
CA GLY A 165 8.06 -12.18 8.43
C GLY A 165 7.23 -13.22 9.18
N ALA A 166 7.74 -13.74 10.29
CA ALA A 166 7.04 -14.68 11.15
C ALA A 166 5.77 -14.06 11.75
N LEU A 167 5.85 -12.80 12.23
CA LEU A 167 4.67 -12.08 12.71
C LEU A 167 3.64 -11.89 11.58
N GLY A 168 4.07 -11.51 10.38
CA GLY A 168 3.18 -11.35 9.23
C GLY A 168 2.44 -12.64 8.89
N MET A 169 3.12 -13.80 8.92
CA MET A 169 2.46 -15.09 8.70
C MET A 169 1.59 -15.52 9.87
N TYR A 170 1.95 -15.21 11.12
CA TYR A 170 1.04 -15.40 12.25
C TYR A 170 -0.26 -14.61 12.06
N ILE A 171 -0.17 -13.33 11.68
CA ILE A 171 -1.32 -12.48 11.38
C ILE A 171 -2.17 -13.11 10.27
N PHE A 172 -1.54 -13.56 9.18
CA PHE A 172 -2.25 -14.30 8.13
C PHE A 172 -3.02 -15.49 8.69
N PHE A 173 -2.34 -16.38 9.43
CA PHE A 173 -2.93 -17.62 9.93
C PHE A 173 -3.97 -17.38 11.02
N GLU A 174 -3.85 -16.32 11.82
CA GLU A 174 -4.86 -15.91 12.78
C GLU A 174 -6.18 -15.58 12.08
N GLY A 175 -6.16 -14.70 11.07
CA GLY A 175 -7.34 -14.40 10.27
C GLY A 175 -7.89 -15.65 9.56
N PHE A 176 -7.00 -16.45 8.97
CA PHE A 176 -7.35 -17.68 8.26
C PHE A 176 -8.05 -18.71 9.17
N PHE A 177 -7.46 -19.06 10.32
CA PHE A 177 -8.00 -20.11 11.19
C PHE A 177 -9.22 -19.64 11.98
N TYR A 178 -9.34 -18.36 12.32
CA TYR A 178 -10.58 -17.83 12.90
C TYR A 178 -11.74 -17.85 11.90
N ALA A 179 -11.50 -17.43 10.65
CA ALA A 179 -12.50 -17.57 9.59
C ALA A 179 -12.89 -19.03 9.36
N LEU A 180 -11.90 -19.93 9.25
CA LEU A 180 -12.12 -21.36 9.02
C LEU A 180 -12.88 -22.03 10.16
N ALA A 181 -12.65 -21.60 11.40
CA ALA A 181 -13.34 -22.12 12.58
C ALA A 181 -14.67 -21.41 12.87
N GLU A 182 -15.05 -20.40 12.08
CA GLU A 182 -16.20 -19.53 12.31
C GLU A 182 -16.19 -18.93 13.73
N VAL A 183 -15.00 -18.52 14.18
CA VAL A 183 -14.78 -17.86 15.47
C VAL A 183 -14.65 -16.35 15.25
N PRO A 184 -15.34 -15.51 16.04
CA PRO A 184 -15.22 -14.06 15.93
C PRO A 184 -13.78 -13.56 16.18
N ASP A 185 -13.39 -12.54 15.42
CA ASP A 185 -12.04 -11.98 15.35
C ASP A 185 -11.70 -11.02 16.50
N ASN A 186 -12.07 -11.33 17.74
CA ASN A 186 -12.03 -10.34 18.84
C ASN A 186 -11.39 -10.85 20.13
N GLN A 187 -10.59 -11.91 20.08
CA GLN A 187 -10.06 -12.47 21.32
C GLN A 187 -8.96 -11.60 21.94
N ARG A 188 -7.91 -11.23 21.19
CA ARG A 188 -6.78 -10.40 21.68
C ARG A 188 -6.11 -9.63 20.53
N PRO A 189 -5.83 -8.31 20.63
CA PRO A 189 -5.08 -7.58 19.61
C PRO A 189 -3.63 -8.05 19.46
N VAL A 190 -3.09 -8.06 18.24
CA VAL A 190 -1.68 -8.41 17.95
C VAL A 190 -0.70 -7.62 18.83
N THR A 191 -0.98 -6.33 19.09
CA THR A 191 -0.13 -5.48 19.93
C THR A 191 -0.13 -5.85 21.41
N GLU A 192 -1.18 -6.53 21.87
CA GLU A 192 -1.25 -7.08 23.22
C GLU A 192 -0.52 -8.43 23.30
N ILE A 193 -0.68 -9.28 22.28
CA ILE A 193 -0.07 -10.62 22.21
C ILE A 193 1.46 -10.52 22.20
N PHE A 194 2.02 -9.62 21.38
CA PHE A 194 3.47 -9.42 21.26
C PHE A 194 3.95 -8.16 21.97
N LYS A 195 3.28 -7.80 23.06
CA LYS A 195 3.63 -6.63 23.88
C LYS A 195 5.12 -6.66 24.23
N ASN A 196 5.80 -5.53 24.06
CA ASN A 196 7.25 -5.34 24.25
C ASN A 196 8.16 -6.01 23.20
N SER A 197 7.64 -6.43 22.05
CA SER A 197 8.46 -6.95 20.93
C SER A 197 8.11 -6.34 19.58
N LEU A 198 7.40 -5.21 19.61
CA LEU A 198 6.91 -4.50 18.43
C LEU A 198 7.48 -3.09 18.30
N ARG A 199 8.54 -2.80 19.05
CA ARG A 199 9.23 -1.51 19.03
C ARG A 199 10.72 -1.77 19.06
N ILE A 200 11.41 -1.24 18.04
CA ILE A 200 12.86 -1.34 17.93
C ILE A 200 13.51 -0.57 19.08
N SER A 201 14.51 -1.19 19.70
CA SER A 201 15.34 -0.56 20.72
C SER A 201 15.98 0.73 20.20
N SER A 202 15.94 1.81 20.98
CA SER A 202 16.60 3.08 20.62
C SER A 202 18.13 2.96 20.49
N SER A 203 18.72 1.89 21.04
CA SER A 203 20.14 1.57 20.91
C SER A 203 20.47 0.79 19.64
N PHE A 204 19.49 0.25 18.92
CA PHE A 204 19.72 -0.53 17.70
C PHE A 204 20.34 0.36 16.61
N ARG A 205 21.29 -0.22 15.86
CA ARG A 205 21.97 0.44 14.75
C ARG A 205 22.07 -0.56 13.60
N GLU A 206 21.90 -0.06 12.39
CA GLU A 206 22.03 -0.83 11.16
C GLU A 206 23.27 -0.35 10.40
N GLU A 207 24.03 -1.29 9.83
CA GLU A 207 25.11 -0.96 8.92
C GLU A 207 24.54 -0.55 7.55
N MET A 208 25.09 0.50 6.94
CA MET A 208 24.57 0.95 5.65
C MET A 208 24.94 -0.03 4.54
N ASP A 209 23.93 -0.51 3.81
CA ASP A 209 24.08 -1.25 2.55
C ASP A 209 23.94 -0.28 1.37
N ASN A 210 24.95 -0.18 0.52
CA ASN A 210 24.97 0.71 -0.65
C ASN A 210 24.35 0.09 -1.91
N GLY A 211 23.75 -1.10 -1.81
CA GLY A 211 23.13 -1.82 -2.90
C GLY A 211 21.68 -1.46 -3.22
N TYR A 212 21.14 -2.22 -4.16
CA TYR A 212 19.76 -2.20 -4.64
C TYR A 212 19.17 -3.59 -4.48
N CYS A 213 17.93 -3.65 -4.00
CA CYS A 213 17.08 -4.82 -4.13
C CYS A 213 16.40 -4.77 -5.50
N VAL A 214 16.52 -5.83 -6.30
CA VAL A 214 15.93 -5.88 -7.65
C VAL A 214 15.08 -7.13 -7.80
N ASP A 215 13.83 -6.95 -8.21
CA ASP A 215 12.88 -8.01 -8.56
C ASP A 215 12.47 -7.85 -10.03
N PHE A 216 12.68 -8.89 -10.85
CA PHE A 216 12.33 -8.83 -12.26
C PHE A 216 11.84 -10.17 -12.81
N VAL A 217 11.08 -10.10 -13.90
CA VAL A 217 10.55 -11.26 -14.63
C VAL A 217 11.00 -11.16 -16.08
N VAL A 218 11.63 -12.23 -16.58
CA VAL A 218 12.14 -12.31 -17.95
C VAL A 218 11.64 -13.59 -18.62
N GLU A 219 11.17 -13.47 -19.86
CA GLU A 219 10.93 -14.61 -20.74
C GLU A 219 12.22 -14.93 -21.52
N ALA A 220 12.86 -16.06 -21.20
CA ALA A 220 14.17 -16.45 -21.72
C ALA A 220 14.13 -17.88 -22.29
N LYS A 221 13.63 -18.03 -23.53
CA LYS A 221 13.37 -19.35 -24.17
C LYS A 221 14.59 -20.25 -24.37
N ASN A 222 15.80 -19.69 -24.35
CA ASN A 222 17.04 -20.39 -24.68
C ASN A 222 17.96 -20.58 -23.46
N TYR A 223 17.48 -20.30 -22.25
CA TYR A 223 18.29 -20.35 -21.05
C TYR A 223 17.74 -21.38 -20.07
N SER A 224 18.64 -22.08 -19.39
CA SER A 224 18.32 -22.93 -18.25
C SER A 224 18.45 -22.15 -16.93
N PRO A 225 17.79 -22.58 -15.83
CA PRO A 225 17.99 -22.00 -14.51
C PRO A 225 19.48 -21.93 -14.11
N GLU A 226 20.27 -22.95 -14.46
CA GLU A 226 21.70 -23.02 -14.17
C GLU A 226 22.48 -21.91 -14.88
N GLN A 227 22.18 -21.65 -16.16
CA GLN A 227 22.79 -20.57 -16.94
C GLN A 227 22.42 -19.19 -16.39
N LEU A 228 21.18 -19.02 -15.92
CA LEU A 228 20.75 -17.78 -15.27
C LEU A 228 21.41 -17.58 -13.91
N ALA A 229 21.61 -18.66 -13.14
CA ALA A 229 22.37 -18.62 -11.89
C ALA A 229 23.83 -18.18 -12.11
N GLU A 230 24.41 -18.46 -13.28
CA GLU A 230 25.73 -17.93 -13.64
C GLU A 230 25.72 -16.41 -13.86
N ILE A 231 24.63 -15.87 -14.42
CA ILE A 231 24.48 -14.42 -14.68
C ILE A 231 24.27 -13.65 -13.38
N THR A 232 23.55 -14.24 -12.43
CA THR A 232 23.35 -13.68 -11.08
C THR A 232 24.50 -14.03 -10.13
N ARG A 233 25.54 -14.73 -10.59
CA ARG A 233 26.68 -15.13 -9.77
C ARG A 233 27.42 -13.90 -9.24
N GLY A 234 27.70 -13.89 -7.94
CA GLY A 234 28.34 -12.76 -7.26
C GLY A 234 27.41 -11.59 -6.95
N GLN A 235 26.10 -11.79 -7.09
CA GLN A 235 25.08 -10.93 -6.49
C GLN A 235 24.62 -11.57 -5.17
N ASP A 236 24.28 -10.73 -4.19
CA ASP A 236 23.84 -11.21 -2.88
C ASP A 236 22.36 -11.57 -2.90
N ASN A 237 21.95 -12.51 -2.04
CA ASN A 237 20.55 -12.95 -1.89
C ASN A 237 19.84 -13.31 -3.22
N ALA A 238 20.58 -13.82 -4.21
CA ALA A 238 19.99 -14.18 -5.49
C ALA A 238 19.02 -15.36 -5.34
N VAL A 239 17.82 -15.22 -5.91
CA VAL A 239 16.75 -16.22 -5.96
C VAL A 239 16.24 -16.29 -7.39
N ILE A 240 16.14 -17.50 -7.93
CA ILE A 240 15.62 -17.75 -9.28
C ILE A 240 14.46 -18.74 -9.19
N ILE A 241 13.30 -18.34 -9.71
CA ILE A 241 12.09 -19.14 -9.77
C ILE A 241 11.72 -19.35 -11.25
N PRO A 242 11.93 -20.56 -11.80
CA PRO A 242 11.53 -20.90 -13.15
C PRO A 242 10.06 -21.33 -13.23
N GLU A 243 9.35 -20.86 -14.26
CA GLU A 243 8.01 -21.31 -14.67
C GLU A 243 7.96 -21.40 -16.21
N GLY A 244 8.16 -22.61 -16.74
CA GLY A 244 8.33 -22.82 -18.18
C GLY A 244 9.55 -22.05 -18.73
N ASN A 245 9.32 -21.13 -19.66
CA ASN A 245 10.35 -20.26 -20.24
C ASN A 245 10.43 -18.89 -19.55
N ILE A 246 9.68 -18.68 -18.46
CA ILE A 246 9.63 -17.44 -17.71
C ILE A 246 10.42 -17.64 -16.42
N TYR A 247 11.25 -16.66 -16.08
CA TYR A 247 12.10 -16.68 -14.89
C TYR A 247 11.83 -15.45 -14.07
N LYS A 248 11.44 -15.66 -12.82
CA LYS A 248 11.34 -14.62 -11.80
C LYS A 248 12.63 -14.62 -10.99
N ILE A 249 13.30 -13.48 -10.93
CA ILE A 249 14.60 -13.35 -10.29
C ILE A 249 14.54 -12.22 -9.26
N HIS A 250 15.05 -12.49 -8.07
CA HIS A 250 15.31 -11.50 -7.02
C HIS A 250 16.79 -11.52 -6.70
N LEU A 251 17.44 -10.36 -6.52
CA LEU A 251 18.84 -10.27 -6.09
C LEU A 251 19.14 -8.91 -5.50
N HIS A 252 20.23 -8.84 -4.73
CA HIS A 252 20.83 -7.60 -4.24
C HIS A 252 22.09 -7.29 -5.07
N THR A 253 22.20 -6.05 -5.55
CA THR A 253 23.29 -5.61 -6.42
C THR A 253 23.74 -4.19 -6.13
N GLU A 254 25.03 -3.90 -6.24
CA GLU A 254 25.53 -2.51 -6.20
C GLU A 254 25.16 -1.71 -7.47
N ASN A 255 24.78 -2.39 -8.57
CA ASN A 255 24.55 -1.74 -9.86
C ASN A 255 23.35 -2.33 -10.61
N ALA A 256 22.15 -1.83 -10.28
CA ALA A 256 20.89 -2.24 -10.90
C ALA A 256 20.88 -2.02 -12.43
N GLU A 257 21.45 -0.91 -12.92
CA GLU A 257 21.51 -0.62 -14.36
C GLU A 257 22.35 -1.63 -15.15
N LYS A 258 23.47 -2.10 -14.57
CA LYS A 258 24.29 -3.15 -15.17
C LYS A 258 23.49 -4.46 -15.29
N ILE A 259 22.79 -4.87 -14.22
CA ILE A 259 21.93 -6.06 -14.23
C ILE A 259 20.83 -5.91 -15.29
N LYS A 260 20.15 -4.77 -15.33
CA LYS A 260 19.12 -4.45 -16.33
C LYS A 260 19.63 -4.58 -17.76
N GLY A 261 20.86 -4.11 -18.01
CA GLY A 261 21.55 -4.26 -19.29
C GLY A 261 21.83 -5.73 -19.66
N GLN A 262 22.28 -6.53 -18.70
CA GLN A 262 22.53 -7.98 -18.90
C GLN A 262 21.24 -8.75 -19.16
N VAL A 263 20.19 -8.47 -18.39
CA VAL A 263 18.89 -9.16 -18.50
C VAL A 263 18.21 -8.90 -19.84
N LYS A 264 18.33 -7.68 -20.39
CA LYS A 264 17.84 -7.36 -21.74
C LYS A 264 18.43 -8.22 -22.86
N GLN A 265 19.60 -8.84 -22.63
CA GLN A 265 20.22 -9.73 -23.60
C GLN A 265 19.67 -11.16 -23.53
N LEU A 266 18.99 -11.52 -22.45
CA LEU A 266 18.48 -12.88 -22.20
C LEU A 266 17.15 -13.15 -22.90
N GLY A 267 16.34 -12.10 -23.07
CA GLY A 267 15.04 -12.20 -23.70
C GLY A 267 14.14 -11.01 -23.39
N SER A 268 12.83 -11.25 -23.39
CA SER A 268 11.82 -10.21 -23.18
C SER A 268 11.65 -9.93 -21.69
N MET A 269 12.01 -8.73 -21.26
CA MET A 269 11.75 -8.28 -19.89
C MET A 269 10.25 -8.00 -19.74
N LEU A 270 9.58 -8.79 -18.92
CA LEU A 270 8.14 -8.69 -18.67
C LEU A 270 7.83 -7.73 -17.51
N HIS A 271 8.69 -7.74 -16.49
CA HIS A 271 8.55 -6.89 -15.30
C HIS A 271 9.91 -6.50 -14.73
N TRP A 272 10.01 -5.30 -14.16
CA TRP A 272 11.20 -4.81 -13.43
C TRP A 272 10.78 -3.94 -12.25
N GLU A 273 11.32 -4.19 -11.07
CA GLU A 273 11.21 -3.35 -9.88
C GLU A 273 12.57 -3.25 -9.19
N GLU A 274 12.89 -2.06 -8.70
CA GLU A 274 14.14 -1.77 -8.01
C GLU A 274 13.88 -0.88 -6.79
N ASP A 275 14.52 -1.19 -5.68
CA ASP A 275 14.49 -0.43 -4.44
C ASP A 275 15.91 -0.11 -3.98
N ASN A 276 16.15 1.14 -3.59
CA ASN A 276 17.46 1.58 -3.09
C ASN A 276 17.57 1.30 -1.58
N LEU A 277 18.39 0.30 -1.21
CA LEU A 277 18.50 -0.17 0.18
C LEU A 277 19.03 0.92 1.11
N SER A 278 20.07 1.65 0.68
CA SER A 278 20.65 2.77 1.44
C SER A 278 19.62 3.85 1.80
N TYR A 279 18.76 4.21 0.85
CA TYR A 279 17.68 5.16 1.06
C TYR A 279 16.64 4.60 2.02
N GLN A 280 16.21 3.34 1.83
CA GLN A 280 15.23 2.69 2.70
C GLN A 280 15.72 2.57 4.15
N ILE A 281 16.96 2.10 4.37
CA ILE A 281 17.60 2.01 5.69
C ILE A 281 17.65 3.39 6.35
N ARG A 282 18.08 4.42 5.62
CA ARG A 282 18.15 5.78 6.16
C ARG A 282 16.77 6.29 6.59
N GLU A 283 15.76 6.14 5.74
CA GLU A 283 14.39 6.56 6.05
C GLU A 283 13.80 5.75 7.20
N PHE A 284 14.11 4.45 7.27
CA PHE A 284 13.68 3.57 8.34
C PHE A 284 14.27 3.97 9.70
N MET A 285 15.58 4.21 9.76
CA MET A 285 16.26 4.61 10.99
C MET A 285 15.91 6.04 11.43
N ASN A 286 15.50 6.92 10.49
CA ASN A 286 15.08 8.28 10.77
C ASN A 286 13.58 8.41 11.09
N ALA A 287 12.78 7.36 10.87
CA ALA A 287 11.34 7.40 11.12
C ALA A 287 11.09 7.77 12.60
N GLN A 288 10.29 8.82 12.82
CA GLN A 288 10.12 9.41 14.15
C GLN A 288 9.57 8.39 15.15
N ALA A 289 10.26 8.25 16.28
CA ALA A 289 9.81 7.43 17.39
C ALA A 289 8.64 8.10 18.14
N GLY A 290 7.51 7.38 18.25
CA GLY A 290 6.57 7.50 19.36
C GLY A 290 5.60 8.70 19.35
N GLN A 291 4.92 8.97 18.23
CA GLN A 291 3.68 9.75 18.30
C GLN A 291 2.58 8.92 18.95
N SER A 292 1.95 9.42 20.01
CA SER A 292 0.80 8.77 20.63
C SER A 292 -0.50 8.97 19.83
N MET A 293 -0.50 9.95 18.92
CA MET A 293 -1.65 10.31 18.09
C MET A 293 -1.31 10.15 16.61
N ASN A 294 -2.29 9.86 15.78
CA ASN A 294 -2.09 9.59 14.36
C ASN A 294 -3.17 10.23 13.49
N ILE A 295 -2.78 10.61 12.27
CA ILE A 295 -3.71 10.95 11.20
C ILE A 295 -3.87 9.74 10.29
N MET A 296 -5.11 9.40 9.97
CA MET A 296 -5.45 8.40 8.97
C MET A 296 -6.13 9.09 7.78
N THR A 297 -5.87 8.63 6.56
CA THR A 297 -6.55 9.12 5.34
C THR A 297 -6.63 8.02 4.29
N ASP A 298 -7.30 8.28 3.18
CA ASP A 298 -7.46 7.37 2.05
C ASP A 298 -6.35 7.55 0.99
N ALA A 299 -5.88 6.45 0.40
CA ALA A 299 -4.94 6.47 -0.73
C ALA A 299 -5.44 7.31 -1.92
N ALA A 300 -6.76 7.44 -2.08
CA ALA A 300 -7.40 8.26 -3.10
C ALA A 300 -7.15 9.78 -2.95
N GLY A 301 -6.44 10.21 -1.90
CA GLY A 301 -6.10 11.60 -1.63
C GLY A 301 -4.75 12.08 -2.17
N SER A 302 -4.15 11.39 -3.14
CA SER A 302 -2.84 11.77 -3.72
C SER A 302 -1.72 11.93 -2.66
N VAL A 303 -1.83 11.19 -1.56
CA VAL A 303 -0.78 11.02 -0.54
C VAL A 303 -0.02 9.75 -0.88
N THR A 304 1.28 9.87 -1.15
CA THR A 304 2.10 8.69 -1.49
C THR A 304 2.47 7.89 -0.23
N ARG A 305 2.92 6.64 -0.40
CA ARG A 305 3.49 5.85 0.73
C ARG A 305 4.71 6.53 1.35
N ALA A 306 5.51 7.24 0.55
CA ALA A 306 6.63 8.03 1.04
C ALA A 306 6.17 9.20 1.92
N ASP A 307 5.12 9.92 1.51
CA ASP A 307 4.52 10.97 2.34
C ASP A 307 3.93 10.38 3.62
N ALA A 308 3.20 9.28 3.51
CA ALA A 308 2.59 8.61 4.66
C ALA A 308 3.64 8.23 5.71
N LYS A 309 4.76 7.63 5.29
CA LYS A 309 5.90 7.32 6.16
C LYS A 309 6.51 8.59 6.76
N LYS A 310 6.78 9.61 5.94
CA LYS A 310 7.42 10.87 6.37
C LYS A 310 6.61 11.64 7.40
N TYR A 311 5.29 11.71 7.23
CA TYR A 311 4.40 12.49 8.09
C TYR A 311 3.69 11.64 9.15
N GLY A 312 3.99 10.34 9.24
CA GLY A 312 3.36 9.43 10.19
C GLY A 312 1.85 9.29 9.97
N ILE A 313 1.41 9.20 8.72
CA ILE A 313 0.00 9.05 8.33
C ILE A 313 -0.29 7.56 8.07
N THR A 314 -1.39 7.05 8.61
CA THR A 314 -1.93 5.73 8.24
C THR A 314 -2.74 5.86 6.95
N LEU A 315 -2.42 5.09 5.92
CA LEU A 315 -3.07 5.20 4.61
C LEU A 315 -3.97 3.98 4.34
N LEU A 316 -5.28 4.22 4.27
CA LEU A 316 -6.25 3.19 3.90
C LEU A 316 -6.14 2.88 2.40
N ASN A 317 -6.08 1.58 2.07
CA ASN A 317 -6.00 1.12 0.69
C ASN A 317 -7.24 1.53 -0.13
N SER A 318 -6.98 1.99 -1.34
CA SER A 318 -7.96 2.05 -2.43
C SER A 318 -7.44 1.20 -3.57
N TYR A 319 -8.31 0.43 -4.23
CA TYR A 319 -7.90 -0.60 -5.17
C TYR A 319 -8.08 -0.16 -6.61
N LEU A 320 -7.10 -0.51 -7.43
CA LEU A 320 -7.11 -0.33 -8.87
C LEU A 320 -7.07 -1.69 -9.55
N THR A 321 -8.01 -1.89 -10.48
CA THR A 321 -8.07 -3.06 -11.35
C THR A 321 -7.70 -2.66 -12.77
N VAL A 322 -6.64 -3.24 -13.31
CA VAL A 322 -6.19 -3.06 -14.69
C VAL A 322 -6.10 -4.43 -15.35
N GLY A 323 -6.99 -4.71 -16.31
CA GLY A 323 -7.13 -6.06 -16.86
C GLY A 323 -7.46 -7.08 -15.77
N ASP A 324 -6.59 -8.07 -15.57
CA ASP A 324 -6.74 -9.14 -14.57
C ASP A 324 -5.99 -8.85 -13.24
N LYS A 325 -5.29 -7.73 -13.14
CA LYS A 325 -4.51 -7.34 -11.96
C LYS A 325 -5.35 -6.43 -11.06
N CYS A 326 -5.43 -6.70 -9.77
CA CYS A 326 -6.12 -5.87 -8.79
C CYS A 326 -5.29 -5.74 -7.51
N MET A 327 -4.82 -4.53 -7.20
CA MET A 327 -3.96 -4.26 -6.03
C MET A 327 -4.28 -2.87 -5.46
N PRO A 328 -3.80 -2.53 -4.24
CA PRO A 328 -3.79 -1.16 -3.77
C PRO A 328 -3.12 -0.23 -4.79
N GLU A 329 -3.72 0.94 -5.02
CA GLU A 329 -3.23 1.89 -6.02
C GLU A 329 -1.80 2.35 -5.75
N THR A 330 -1.40 2.40 -4.48
CA THR A 330 -0.07 2.80 -4.05
C THR A 330 1.03 1.82 -4.44
N TYR A 331 0.66 0.66 -4.98
CA TYR A 331 1.59 -0.37 -5.46
C TYR A 331 1.64 -0.44 -6.99
N TYR A 332 0.93 0.43 -7.70
CA TYR A 332 1.05 0.60 -9.14
C TYR A 332 2.00 1.75 -9.47
N GLN A 333 2.74 1.60 -10.55
CA GLN A 333 3.36 2.72 -11.24
C GLN A 333 2.33 3.43 -12.14
N PRO A 334 2.46 4.75 -12.36
CA PRO A 334 1.54 5.49 -13.23
C PRO A 334 1.40 4.88 -14.64
N GLU A 335 2.48 4.35 -15.21
CA GLU A 335 2.49 3.74 -16.55
C GLU A 335 1.63 2.48 -16.61
N GLU A 336 1.58 1.71 -15.52
CA GLU A 336 0.73 0.51 -15.41
C GLU A 336 -0.77 0.85 -15.41
N LEU A 337 -1.14 2.11 -15.19
CA LEU A 337 -2.50 2.61 -15.38
C LEU A 337 -2.67 3.24 -16.77
N TYR A 338 -1.86 4.26 -17.06
CA TYR A 338 -2.17 5.16 -18.17
C TYR A 338 -1.91 4.53 -19.54
N ASP A 339 -0.91 3.65 -19.69
CA ASP A 339 -0.65 2.98 -20.97
C ASP A 339 -1.79 2.03 -21.36
N PRO A 340 -2.28 1.14 -20.47
CA PRO A 340 -3.50 0.38 -20.68
C PRO A 340 -4.71 1.25 -21.03
N MET A 341 -4.90 2.38 -20.34
CA MET A 341 -6.01 3.31 -20.63
C MET A 341 -5.94 3.88 -22.06
N ARG A 342 -4.74 4.16 -22.59
CA ARG A 342 -4.57 4.60 -23.99
C ARG A 342 -4.86 3.49 -24.99
N GLN A 343 -4.57 2.26 -24.62
CA GLN A 343 -4.85 1.06 -25.42
C GLN A 343 -6.33 0.63 -25.35
N GLY A 344 -7.15 1.32 -24.56
CA GLY A 344 -8.57 0.98 -24.38
C GLY A 344 -8.80 -0.22 -23.48
N ILE A 345 -7.80 -0.65 -22.71
CA ILE A 345 -7.95 -1.70 -21.70
C ILE A 345 -8.87 -1.18 -20.59
N LYS A 346 -9.80 -2.04 -20.15
CA LYS A 346 -10.74 -1.71 -19.09
C LYS A 346 -9.98 -1.51 -17.78
N VAL A 347 -10.26 -0.38 -17.14
CA VAL A 347 -9.80 -0.03 -15.80
C VAL A 347 -10.99 0.22 -14.90
N SER A 348 -10.92 -0.21 -13.65
CA SER A 348 -11.91 0.11 -12.63
C SER A 348 -11.26 0.30 -11.27
N THR A 349 -12.00 0.95 -10.37
CA THR A 349 -11.56 1.19 -8.99
C THR A 349 -12.55 0.55 -8.01
N SER A 350 -12.05 0.04 -6.89
CA SER A 350 -12.88 -0.47 -5.79
C SER A 350 -12.37 0.02 -4.44
N GLN A 351 -13.28 0.05 -3.46
CA GLN A 351 -12.91 0.27 -2.07
C GLN A 351 -12.31 -1.02 -1.50
N ALA A 352 -11.51 -0.90 -0.44
CA ALA A 352 -11.18 -2.05 0.41
C ALA A 352 -12.46 -2.72 0.92
N SER A 353 -12.38 -4.02 1.26
CA SER A 353 -13.52 -4.73 1.84
C SER A 353 -13.93 -4.12 3.17
N VAL A 354 -15.15 -4.41 3.65
CA VAL A 354 -15.56 -3.99 5.01
C VAL A 354 -14.63 -4.61 6.06
N TYR A 355 -14.26 -5.89 5.90
CA TYR A 355 -13.35 -6.58 6.81
C TYR A 355 -11.98 -5.90 6.85
N GLU A 356 -11.35 -5.66 5.69
CA GLU A 356 -10.05 -4.99 5.61
C GLU A 356 -10.08 -3.61 6.27
N ARG A 357 -11.12 -2.80 6.02
CA ARG A 357 -11.30 -1.49 6.68
C ARG A 357 -11.35 -1.60 8.19
N HIS A 358 -12.12 -2.54 8.72
CA HIS A 358 -12.19 -2.79 10.15
C HIS A 358 -10.81 -3.15 10.73
N GLN A 359 -10.05 -3.98 10.01
CA GLN A 359 -8.67 -4.33 10.40
C GLN A 359 -7.75 -3.11 10.42
N PHE A 360 -7.87 -2.18 9.47
CA PHE A 360 -7.10 -0.94 9.48
C PHE A 360 -7.43 -0.07 10.70
N TYR A 361 -8.71 0.07 11.04
CA TYR A 361 -9.12 0.85 12.22
C TYR A 361 -8.61 0.22 13.52
N GLN A 362 -8.71 -1.10 13.63
CA GLN A 362 -8.18 -1.86 14.76
C GLN A 362 -6.66 -1.75 14.85
N ALA A 363 -5.94 -1.93 13.75
CA ALA A 363 -4.48 -1.80 13.71
C ALA A 363 -4.02 -0.38 14.10
N ALA A 364 -4.73 0.66 13.67
CA ALA A 364 -4.45 2.04 14.04
C ALA A 364 -4.68 2.27 15.55
N LEU A 365 -5.85 1.90 16.10
CA LEU A 365 -6.16 2.07 17.53
C LEU A 365 -5.34 1.16 18.46
N ALA A 366 -4.77 0.09 17.93
CA ALA A 366 -3.85 -0.79 18.65
C ALA A 366 -2.44 -0.21 18.78
N ARG A 367 -2.08 0.75 17.91
CA ARG A 367 -0.76 1.40 17.86
C ARG A 367 -0.78 2.82 18.44
N PHE A 368 -1.92 3.50 18.34
CA PHE A 368 -2.06 4.91 18.72
C PHE A 368 -3.16 5.09 19.76
N GLU A 369 -2.94 6.00 20.69
CA GLU A 369 -3.93 6.38 21.71
C GLU A 369 -5.13 7.06 21.06
N LYS A 370 -4.91 7.94 20.08
CA LYS A 370 -5.99 8.65 19.35
C LYS A 370 -5.69 8.68 17.86
N VAL A 371 -6.72 8.47 17.05
CA VAL A 371 -6.61 8.50 15.59
C VAL A 371 -7.66 9.45 15.02
N LEU A 372 -7.25 10.39 14.17
CA LEU A 372 -8.14 11.22 13.37
C LEU A 372 -8.15 10.74 11.93
N TYR A 373 -9.25 10.13 11.50
CA TYR A 373 -9.48 9.70 10.13
C TYR A 373 -10.16 10.79 9.32
N LEU A 374 -9.42 11.33 8.35
CA LEU A 374 -9.89 12.26 7.33
C LEU A 374 -10.36 11.45 6.11
N CYS A 375 -11.66 11.19 6.03
CA CYS A 375 -12.22 10.37 4.95
C CYS A 375 -12.29 11.16 3.65
N VAL A 376 -11.98 10.51 2.53
CA VAL A 376 -12.49 10.90 1.22
C VAL A 376 -14.01 11.09 1.29
N GLY A 377 -14.51 12.12 0.59
CA GLY A 377 -15.89 12.56 0.67
C GLY A 377 -16.90 11.42 0.50
N SER A 378 -17.94 11.36 1.34
CA SER A 378 -18.96 10.29 1.32
C SER A 378 -19.72 10.17 -0.01
N VAL A 379 -19.76 11.23 -0.81
CA VAL A 379 -20.30 11.21 -2.18
C VAL A 379 -19.47 10.37 -3.15
N PHE A 380 -18.17 10.18 -2.87
CA PHE A 380 -17.24 9.44 -3.70
C PHE A 380 -17.09 7.98 -3.23
N THR A 381 -17.11 7.74 -1.92
CA THR A 381 -16.91 6.39 -1.35
C THR A 381 -17.78 6.15 -0.11
N GLY A 382 -17.97 4.88 0.26
CA GLY A 382 -18.69 4.49 1.47
C GLY A 382 -17.82 4.48 2.74
N ASN A 383 -16.55 4.91 2.67
CA ASN A 383 -15.60 4.75 3.78
C ASN A 383 -16.05 5.49 5.05
N TYR A 384 -16.62 6.68 4.91
CA TYR A 384 -17.12 7.47 6.05
C TYR A 384 -18.18 6.71 6.86
N HIS A 385 -19.20 6.16 6.20
CA HIS A 385 -20.28 5.43 6.87
C HIS A 385 -19.78 4.13 7.51
N VAL A 386 -18.94 3.36 6.81
CA VAL A 386 -18.33 2.14 7.38
C VAL A 386 -17.49 2.46 8.62
N ALA A 387 -16.75 3.57 8.62
CA ALA A 387 -15.96 4.00 9.78
C ALA A 387 -16.85 4.41 10.97
N LEU A 388 -17.99 5.09 10.72
CA LEU A 388 -18.95 5.43 11.77
C LEU A 388 -19.61 4.19 12.37
N ASP A 389 -20.07 3.25 11.54
CA ASP A 389 -20.69 2.00 11.99
C ASP A 389 -19.70 1.19 12.84
N TRP A 390 -18.44 1.09 12.38
CA TRP A 390 -17.40 0.41 13.13
C TRP A 390 -17.09 1.11 14.46
N LYS A 391 -17.00 2.44 14.46
CA LYS A 391 -16.75 3.25 15.66
C LYS A 391 -17.83 3.02 16.71
N GLU A 392 -19.10 3.09 16.33
CA GLU A 392 -20.24 2.86 17.23
C GLU A 392 -20.17 1.47 17.88
N ALA A 393 -19.84 0.45 17.09
CA ALA A 393 -19.73 -0.92 17.55
C ALA A 393 -18.51 -1.16 18.46
N HIS A 394 -17.33 -0.62 18.15
CA HIS A 394 -16.05 -1.08 18.73
C HIS A 394 -15.29 -0.02 19.56
N ASP A 395 -15.44 1.28 19.31
CA ASP A 395 -14.63 2.34 19.93
C ASP A 395 -15.32 2.95 21.16
N LYS A 396 -15.43 2.16 22.24
CA LYS A 396 -16.12 2.60 23.48
C LYS A 396 -15.41 3.72 24.23
N GLU A 397 -14.10 3.86 24.01
CA GLU A 397 -13.26 4.89 24.63
C GLU A 397 -13.23 6.20 23.83
N ASN A 398 -13.93 6.26 22.69
CA ASN A 398 -14.00 7.41 21.81
C ASN A 398 -12.61 7.91 21.34
N ARG A 399 -11.73 6.97 20.95
CA ARG A 399 -10.36 7.23 20.49
C ARG A 399 -10.24 7.43 18.98
N PHE A 400 -11.27 7.04 18.22
CA PHE A 400 -11.30 7.12 16.76
C PHE A 400 -12.19 8.27 16.27
N PHE A 401 -11.60 9.38 15.84
CA PHE A 401 -12.33 10.53 15.32
C PHE A 401 -12.46 10.42 13.80
N VAL A 402 -13.66 10.60 13.26
CA VAL A 402 -13.92 10.46 11.83
C VAL A 402 -14.51 11.76 11.28
N ILE A 403 -13.93 12.30 10.22
CA ILE A 403 -14.42 13.50 9.53
C ILE A 403 -14.67 13.16 8.06
N ASP A 404 -15.90 13.40 7.60
CA ASP A 404 -16.19 13.48 6.16
C ASP A 404 -15.60 14.80 5.63
N THR A 405 -14.56 14.71 4.82
CA THR A 405 -13.89 15.90 4.30
C THR A 405 -14.65 16.56 3.17
N GLY A 406 -15.58 15.85 2.52
CA GLY A 406 -16.17 16.27 1.24
C GLY A 406 -15.12 16.47 0.12
N ALA A 407 -13.88 16.02 0.33
CA ALA A 407 -12.75 16.21 -0.57
C ALA A 407 -12.31 14.87 -1.18
N ALA A 408 -11.57 14.95 -2.29
CA ALA A 408 -10.90 13.83 -2.97
C ALA A 408 -9.63 14.39 -3.64
N SER A 409 -8.82 13.55 -4.29
CA SER A 409 -7.66 14.01 -5.07
C SER A 409 -6.71 14.87 -4.22
N GLY A 410 -5.97 15.82 -4.80
CA GLY A 410 -5.04 16.67 -4.08
C GLY A 410 -5.67 17.54 -3.01
N ARG A 411 -6.97 17.86 -3.07
CA ARG A 411 -7.65 18.57 -1.97
C ARG A 411 -7.58 17.76 -0.68
N LEU A 412 -7.88 16.45 -0.75
CA LEU A 412 -7.77 15.55 0.40
C LEU A 412 -6.30 15.44 0.85
N GLY A 413 -5.36 15.35 -0.10
CA GLY A 413 -3.93 15.27 0.19
C GLY A 413 -3.37 16.49 0.91
N VAL A 414 -3.68 17.70 0.41
CA VAL A 414 -3.28 18.96 1.04
C VAL A 414 -3.83 19.05 2.46
N ILE A 415 -5.10 18.71 2.67
CA ILE A 415 -5.71 18.69 4.01
C ILE A 415 -4.98 17.69 4.91
N ALA A 416 -4.77 16.45 4.47
CA ALA A 416 -4.14 15.41 5.28
C ALA A 416 -2.71 15.76 5.67
N LEU A 417 -1.89 16.23 4.72
CA LEU A 417 -0.51 16.64 4.97
C LEU A 417 -0.43 17.86 5.91
N ALA A 418 -1.31 18.85 5.71
CA ALA A 418 -1.37 20.02 6.58
C ALA A 418 -1.76 19.64 8.02
N VAL A 419 -2.78 18.79 8.17
CA VAL A 419 -3.27 18.33 9.48
C VAL A 419 -2.22 17.47 10.19
N ALA A 420 -1.51 16.57 9.49
CA ALA A 420 -0.44 15.77 10.07
C ALA A 420 0.73 16.64 10.56
N ARG A 421 1.12 17.67 9.79
CA ARG A 421 2.13 18.65 10.21
C ARG A 421 1.68 19.43 11.44
N TYR A 422 0.41 19.83 11.49
CA TYR A 422 -0.15 20.52 12.66
C TYR A 422 -0.18 19.63 13.91
N LEU A 423 -0.56 18.35 13.76
CA LEU A 423 -0.53 17.39 14.85
C LEU A 423 0.89 17.20 15.38
N ALA A 424 1.88 17.03 14.50
CA ALA A 424 3.28 16.84 14.88
C ALA A 424 3.84 18.03 15.68
N GLN A 425 3.34 19.25 15.44
CA GLN A 425 3.76 20.45 16.16
C GLN A 425 3.04 20.64 17.49
N THR A 426 1.75 20.35 17.53
CA THR A 426 0.89 20.68 18.69
C THR A 426 0.73 19.52 19.67
N ASN A 427 0.86 18.28 19.19
CA ASN A 427 0.56 17.05 19.91
C ASN A 427 -0.80 17.09 20.64
N ASP A 428 -1.79 17.75 20.04
CA ASP A 428 -3.10 18.04 20.63
C ASP A 428 -4.21 17.70 19.64
N MET A 429 -4.94 16.61 19.91
CA MET A 429 -5.99 16.12 19.02
C MET A 429 -7.15 17.11 18.84
N GLU A 430 -7.54 17.86 19.89
CA GLU A 430 -8.70 18.76 19.79
C GLU A 430 -8.37 20.02 18.98
N LYS A 431 -7.17 20.57 19.17
CA LYS A 431 -6.67 21.64 18.29
C LYS A 431 -6.52 21.15 16.85
N THR A 432 -6.02 19.93 16.68
CA THR A 432 -5.84 19.31 15.36
C THR A 432 -7.16 19.12 14.63
N ARG A 433 -8.22 18.65 15.31
CA ARG A 433 -9.58 18.55 14.75
C ARG A 433 -10.15 19.91 14.35
N SER A 434 -9.94 20.92 15.19
CA SER A 434 -10.35 22.30 14.90
C SER A 434 -9.61 22.87 13.68
N PHE A 435 -8.32 22.59 13.56
CA PHE A 435 -7.52 22.95 12.40
C PHE A 435 -7.98 22.20 11.15
N ALA A 436 -8.25 20.90 11.24
CA ALA A 436 -8.77 20.10 10.13
C ALA A 436 -10.06 20.68 9.56
N GLN A 437 -11.01 21.09 10.39
CA GLN A 437 -12.24 21.73 9.91
C GLN A 437 -11.98 23.04 9.17
N LYS A 438 -11.05 23.86 9.67
CA LYS A 438 -10.63 25.09 8.99
C LYS A 438 -10.00 24.78 7.63
N ALA A 439 -9.09 23.80 7.59
CA ALA A 439 -8.42 23.38 6.36
C ALA A 439 -9.41 22.82 5.33
N ILE A 440 -10.39 22.02 5.74
CA ILE A 440 -11.46 21.50 4.87
C ILE A 440 -12.25 22.64 4.23
N ASN A 441 -12.60 23.66 5.02
CA ASN A 441 -13.42 24.78 4.59
C ASN A 441 -12.69 25.76 3.65
N SER A 442 -11.36 25.87 3.75
CA SER A 442 -10.56 26.82 2.96
C SER A 442 -9.73 26.19 1.84
N CYS A 443 -9.50 24.87 1.88
CA CYS A 443 -8.74 24.20 0.83
C CYS A 443 -9.57 24.07 -0.45
N GLU A 444 -8.97 24.44 -1.57
CA GLU A 444 -9.56 24.37 -2.90
C GLU A 444 -8.72 23.51 -3.84
N GLU A 445 -9.34 22.96 -4.88
CA GLU A 445 -8.65 22.24 -5.95
C GLU A 445 -9.31 22.48 -7.30
N TYR A 446 -8.47 22.61 -8.32
CA TYR A 446 -8.86 22.69 -9.72
C TYR A 446 -8.11 21.64 -10.54
N VAL A 447 -8.86 20.73 -11.16
CA VAL A 447 -8.35 19.62 -11.97
C VAL A 447 -8.58 19.93 -13.44
N PHE A 448 -7.51 19.88 -14.23
CA PHE A 448 -7.48 20.20 -15.65
C PHE A 448 -7.29 18.92 -16.47
N LEU A 449 -8.38 18.42 -17.04
CA LEU A 449 -8.39 17.14 -17.77
C LEU A 449 -7.95 17.32 -19.23
N ASP A 450 -7.36 16.28 -19.81
CA ASP A 450 -7.07 16.23 -21.24
C ASP A 450 -8.31 15.90 -22.07
N LYS A 451 -9.06 14.87 -21.64
CA LYS A 451 -10.26 14.33 -22.30
C LYS A 451 -11.35 14.05 -21.28
N LEU A 452 -12.60 14.31 -21.63
CA LEU A 452 -13.75 14.13 -20.73
C LEU A 452 -14.23 12.67 -20.58
N HIS A 453 -14.02 11.83 -21.60
CA HIS A 453 -14.71 10.53 -21.68
C HIS A 453 -14.38 9.58 -20.51
N TYR A 454 -13.18 9.67 -19.93
CA TYR A 454 -12.80 8.90 -18.74
C TYR A 454 -13.71 9.22 -17.55
N LEU A 455 -14.01 10.51 -17.33
CA LEU A 455 -14.81 10.96 -16.19
C LEU A 455 -16.29 10.61 -16.38
N ALA A 456 -16.78 10.70 -17.61
CA ALA A 456 -18.15 10.32 -17.96
C ALA A 456 -18.41 8.83 -17.75
N ALA A 457 -17.44 7.96 -18.09
CA ALA A 457 -17.54 6.52 -17.87
C ALA A 457 -17.55 6.13 -16.39
N GLY A 458 -16.96 6.96 -15.53
CA GLY A 458 -16.90 6.72 -14.08
C GLY A 458 -18.24 6.86 -13.36
N GLY A 459 -19.16 7.72 -13.79
CA GLY A 459 -20.44 7.92 -13.08
C GLY A 459 -20.33 8.68 -11.74
N ARG A 460 -19.16 9.29 -11.44
CA ARG A 460 -18.91 10.15 -10.26
C ARG A 460 -19.16 11.64 -10.54
N LEU A 461 -19.76 11.96 -11.68
CA LEU A 461 -20.23 13.31 -12.02
C LEU A 461 -21.55 13.60 -11.33
N SER A 462 -21.71 14.82 -10.81
CA SER A 462 -23.00 15.26 -10.30
C SER A 462 -24.08 15.15 -11.41
N LYS A 463 -25.25 14.60 -11.05
CA LYS A 463 -26.42 14.42 -11.95
C LYS A 463 -26.87 15.73 -12.62
N ALA A 464 -26.48 16.89 -12.07
CA ALA A 464 -26.75 18.21 -12.61
C ALA A 464 -25.95 18.60 -13.86
N SER A 465 -24.96 17.78 -14.29
CA SER A 465 -24.05 18.12 -15.40
C SER A 465 -24.43 17.48 -16.74
N ALA A 466 -25.71 17.51 -17.10
CA ALA A 466 -26.29 16.95 -18.33
C ALA A 466 -25.93 17.66 -19.66
N PHE A 467 -24.75 18.31 -19.77
CA PHE A 467 -24.39 19.06 -20.99
C PHE A 467 -22.93 18.84 -21.40
N PHE A 468 -22.69 17.80 -22.20
CA PHE A 468 -21.35 17.47 -22.71
C PHE A 468 -21.29 16.92 -24.15
N GLY A 469 -22.42 16.88 -24.87
CA GLY A 469 -22.49 16.37 -26.26
C GLY A 469 -21.61 17.15 -27.27
N ASP A 470 -21.35 18.43 -27.02
CA ASP A 470 -20.66 19.33 -27.97
C ASP A 470 -19.15 19.55 -27.68
N MET A 471 -18.57 18.85 -26.70
CA MET A 471 -17.26 19.20 -26.12
C MET A 471 -16.05 18.42 -26.65
N LEU A 472 -16.14 17.77 -27.81
CA LEU A 472 -15.08 16.89 -28.38
C LEU A 472 -13.70 17.56 -28.53
N LYS A 473 -13.62 18.89 -28.62
CA LYS A 473 -12.36 19.65 -28.79
C LYS A 473 -11.95 20.50 -27.59
N MET A 474 -12.70 20.45 -26.48
CA MET A 474 -12.47 21.28 -25.31
C MET A 474 -11.96 20.44 -24.14
N LYS A 475 -11.06 21.03 -23.35
CA LYS A 475 -10.50 20.45 -22.13
C LYS A 475 -11.34 20.90 -20.93
N PRO A 476 -11.97 19.98 -20.17
CA PRO A 476 -12.76 20.35 -19.01
C PRO A 476 -11.88 20.73 -17.83
N VAL A 477 -12.40 21.64 -17.00
CA VAL A 477 -11.84 21.95 -15.68
C VAL A 477 -12.91 21.63 -14.64
N ILE A 478 -12.55 20.83 -13.65
CA ILE A 478 -13.46 20.40 -12.58
C ILE A 478 -12.88 20.70 -11.21
N SER A 479 -13.71 20.58 -10.17
CA SER A 479 -13.29 20.66 -8.77
C SER A 479 -14.07 19.61 -7.97
N PRO A 480 -13.41 18.84 -7.08
CA PRO A 480 -14.11 17.95 -6.15
C PRO A 480 -14.82 18.77 -5.06
N GLN A 481 -16.13 18.55 -4.93
CA GLN A 481 -17.01 19.21 -3.97
C GLN A 481 -17.77 18.17 -3.14
N PRO A 482 -18.34 18.55 -1.98
CA PRO A 482 -19.14 17.65 -1.15
C PRO A 482 -20.33 17.01 -1.90
N GLU A 483 -20.87 17.67 -2.94
CA GLU A 483 -21.95 17.15 -3.77
C GLU A 483 -21.47 16.34 -4.99
N GLY A 484 -20.16 16.12 -5.13
CA GLY A 484 -19.50 15.40 -6.22
C GLY A 484 -18.65 16.31 -7.11
N ALA A 485 -18.15 15.77 -8.22
CA ALA A 485 -17.34 16.55 -9.15
C ALA A 485 -18.17 17.66 -9.81
N ARG A 486 -17.73 18.92 -9.66
CA ARG A 486 -18.36 20.11 -10.23
C ARG A 486 -17.57 20.64 -11.41
N LYS A 487 -18.25 20.98 -12.50
CA LYS A 487 -17.65 21.67 -13.65
C LYS A 487 -17.31 23.12 -13.28
N MET A 488 -16.04 23.49 -13.41
CA MET A 488 -15.54 24.84 -13.14
C MET A 488 -15.33 25.67 -14.40
N GLY A 489 -15.23 25.01 -15.56
CA GLY A 489 -15.05 25.67 -16.84
C GLY A 489 -14.63 24.71 -17.95
N VAL A 490 -14.34 25.28 -19.11
CA VAL A 490 -13.77 24.58 -20.27
C VAL A 490 -12.75 25.48 -20.94
N VAL A 491 -11.68 24.89 -21.45
CA VAL A 491 -10.57 25.60 -22.11
C VAL A 491 -10.14 24.86 -23.38
N ARG A 492 -9.42 25.51 -24.30
CA ARG A 492 -9.09 24.89 -25.61
C ARG A 492 -7.76 24.14 -25.59
N ASN A 493 -6.79 24.64 -24.85
CA ASN A 493 -5.41 24.13 -24.85
C ASN A 493 -4.74 24.38 -23.49
N GLN A 494 -3.47 23.95 -23.36
CA GLN A 494 -2.70 24.08 -22.12
C GLN A 494 -2.41 25.54 -21.71
N GLN A 495 -2.26 26.46 -22.66
CA GLN A 495 -2.06 27.89 -22.33
C GLN A 495 -3.32 28.47 -21.69
N ASP A 496 -4.49 28.12 -22.21
CA ASP A 496 -5.78 28.51 -21.63
C ASP A 496 -6.00 27.86 -20.25
N GLN A 497 -5.52 26.63 -20.02
CA GLN A 497 -5.52 26.02 -18.69
C GLN A 497 -4.71 26.85 -17.69
N LEU A 498 -3.49 27.28 -18.05
CA LEU A 498 -2.67 28.14 -17.19
C LEU A 498 -3.33 29.50 -16.91
N LYS A 499 -3.98 30.09 -17.93
CA LYS A 499 -4.73 31.35 -17.75
C LYS A 499 -5.86 31.17 -16.73
N MET A 500 -6.66 30.11 -16.88
CA MET A 500 -7.74 29.82 -15.94
C MET A 500 -7.20 29.50 -14.54
N ALA A 501 -6.09 28.76 -14.42
CA ALA A 501 -5.43 28.49 -13.14
C ALA A 501 -5.02 29.79 -12.42
N ARG A 502 -4.46 30.76 -13.14
CA ARG A 502 -4.17 32.09 -12.58
C ARG A 502 -5.42 32.79 -12.07
N GLU A 503 -6.49 32.80 -12.87
CA GLU A 503 -7.76 33.43 -12.48
C GLU A 503 -8.33 32.80 -11.21
N LYS A 504 -8.28 31.46 -11.10
CA LYS A 504 -8.75 30.73 -9.92
C LYS A 504 -7.87 30.95 -8.69
N LEU A 505 -6.56 30.86 -8.82
CA LEU A 505 -5.63 31.12 -7.72
C LEU A 505 -5.74 32.58 -7.23
N ALA A 506 -5.88 33.55 -8.12
CA ALA A 506 -6.00 34.97 -7.76
C ALA A 506 -7.31 35.31 -7.02
N ALA A 507 -8.33 34.45 -7.09
CA ALA A 507 -9.56 34.63 -6.32
C ALA A 507 -9.35 34.40 -4.81
N SER A 508 -8.35 33.59 -4.44
CA SER A 508 -8.13 33.14 -3.06
C SER A 508 -6.73 33.47 -2.53
N LEU A 509 -5.77 33.79 -3.41
CA LEU A 509 -4.37 34.05 -3.08
C LEU A 509 -3.93 35.46 -3.49
N GLN A 510 -3.18 36.10 -2.61
CA GLN A 510 -2.42 37.32 -2.87
C GLN A 510 -0.95 37.00 -3.14
N LYS A 511 -0.21 37.92 -3.74
CA LYS A 511 1.20 37.71 -4.16
C LYS A 511 2.11 37.29 -2.99
N ASP A 512 1.83 37.76 -1.78
CA ASP A 512 2.59 37.50 -0.56
C ASP A 512 1.99 36.40 0.33
N SER A 513 0.91 35.73 -0.12
CA SER A 513 0.31 34.58 0.56
C SER A 513 1.33 33.48 0.81
N ARG A 514 1.25 32.89 2.00
CA ARG A 514 2.03 31.70 2.42
C ARG A 514 1.18 30.46 2.29
N ALA A 515 0.65 30.24 1.08
CA ALA A 515 -0.16 29.07 0.81
C ALA A 515 0.70 27.81 0.73
N PHE A 516 0.10 26.68 1.09
CA PHE A 516 0.63 25.36 0.77
C PHE A 516 -0.06 24.85 -0.49
N ILE A 517 0.70 24.61 -1.55
CA ILE A 517 0.21 24.25 -2.88
C ILE A 517 0.75 22.88 -3.26
N MET A 518 -0.15 21.98 -3.63
CA MET A 518 0.17 20.71 -4.28
C MET A 518 -0.16 20.81 -5.77
N LEU A 519 0.84 20.55 -6.61
CA LEU A 519 0.66 20.38 -8.05
C LEU A 519 0.65 18.89 -8.36
N GLU A 520 -0.44 18.43 -8.96
CA GLU A 520 -0.60 17.02 -9.32
C GLU A 520 -0.36 16.80 -10.80
N TYR A 521 0.19 15.62 -11.13
CA TYR A 521 0.45 15.20 -12.50
C TYR A 521 -0.01 13.75 -12.71
N SER A 522 -0.41 13.44 -13.94
CA SER A 522 -0.69 12.06 -14.37
C SER A 522 0.56 11.46 -15.02
N ASP A 523 0.61 11.37 -16.34
CA ASP A 523 1.77 10.95 -17.16
C ASP A 523 2.56 12.15 -17.72
N ASN A 524 2.32 13.35 -17.21
CA ASN A 524 2.83 14.62 -17.73
C ASN A 524 3.77 15.34 -16.75
N PHE A 525 4.48 14.58 -15.89
CA PHE A 525 5.39 15.09 -14.87
C PHE A 525 6.32 16.21 -15.37
N GLU A 526 7.04 15.95 -16.47
CA GLU A 526 8.02 16.89 -17.03
C GLU A 526 7.41 18.26 -17.35
N TRP A 527 6.20 18.26 -17.91
CA TRP A 527 5.49 19.49 -18.25
C TRP A 527 5.02 20.23 -16.99
N VAL A 528 4.44 19.52 -16.01
CA VAL A 528 4.01 20.13 -14.73
C VAL A 528 5.21 20.69 -13.96
N ASN A 529 6.30 19.93 -13.86
CA ASN A 529 7.51 20.31 -13.14
C ASN A 529 8.24 21.50 -13.79
N LYS A 530 8.40 21.52 -15.12
CA LYS A 530 9.14 22.59 -15.81
C LYS A 530 8.29 23.83 -16.10
N THR A 531 6.99 23.65 -16.35
CA THR A 531 6.09 24.73 -16.80
C THR A 531 5.20 25.23 -15.67
N VAL A 532 4.34 24.36 -15.13
CA VAL A 532 3.30 24.75 -14.16
C VAL A 532 3.93 25.20 -12.85
N LYS A 533 4.91 24.45 -12.31
CA LYS A 533 5.61 24.81 -11.08
C LYS A 533 6.27 26.18 -11.17
N LYS A 534 6.99 26.44 -12.27
CA LYS A 534 7.64 27.73 -12.51
C LYS A 534 6.61 28.85 -12.62
N PHE A 535 5.52 28.61 -13.34
CA PHE A 535 4.42 29.57 -13.49
C PHE A 535 3.80 29.96 -12.14
N VAL A 536 3.43 28.97 -11.30
CA VAL A 536 2.84 29.23 -9.98
C VAL A 536 3.85 29.91 -9.05
N GLY A 537 5.10 29.45 -9.03
CA GLY A 537 6.15 30.05 -8.20
C GLY A 537 6.50 31.50 -8.55
N GLN A 538 6.33 31.90 -9.82
CA GLN A 538 6.48 33.31 -10.24
C GLN A 538 5.31 34.19 -9.78
N LEU A 539 4.10 33.63 -9.73
CA LEU A 539 2.91 34.34 -9.26
C LEU A 539 2.92 34.51 -7.74
N TYR A 540 3.36 33.47 -7.02
CA TYR A 540 3.30 33.38 -5.56
C TYR A 540 4.64 32.93 -4.95
N PRO A 541 5.64 33.81 -4.85
CA PRO A 541 7.01 33.43 -4.46
C PRO A 541 7.18 32.97 -3.00
N ARG A 542 6.17 33.15 -2.14
CA ARG A 542 6.22 32.78 -0.71
C ARG A 542 5.49 31.46 -0.40
N THR A 543 4.93 30.80 -1.41
CA THR A 543 4.18 29.55 -1.22
C THR A 543 5.12 28.35 -1.16
N GLU A 544 4.77 27.37 -0.34
CA GLU A 544 5.37 26.06 -0.40
C GLU A 544 4.70 25.27 -1.53
N ILE A 545 5.46 24.86 -2.55
CA ILE A 545 4.95 24.10 -3.70
C ILE A 545 5.55 22.70 -3.71
N ILE A 546 4.69 21.69 -3.58
CA ILE A 546 5.05 20.27 -3.75
C ILE A 546 4.48 19.73 -5.06
N LEU A 547 5.12 18.68 -5.58
CA LEU A 547 4.62 17.93 -6.74
C LEU A 547 4.26 16.53 -6.29
N GLN A 548 3.10 16.05 -6.70
CA GLN A 548 2.64 14.70 -6.41
C GLN A 548 2.05 14.03 -7.64
N PRO A 549 2.23 12.71 -7.82
CA PRO A 549 1.40 11.99 -8.77
C PRO A 549 -0.06 12.10 -8.30
N LEU A 550 -0.97 12.32 -9.25
CA LEU A 550 -2.39 12.17 -9.03
C LEU A 550 -2.65 10.74 -8.55
N SER A 551 -3.43 10.56 -7.48
CA SER A 551 -3.88 9.22 -7.06
C SER A 551 -4.39 8.44 -8.28
N LEU A 552 -3.92 7.22 -8.47
CA LEU A 552 -4.21 6.41 -9.65
C LEU A 552 -5.69 6.00 -9.68
N THR A 553 -6.35 5.92 -8.53
CA THR A 553 -7.80 5.76 -8.47
C THR A 553 -8.54 6.98 -9.04
N SER A 554 -8.09 8.20 -8.71
CA SER A 554 -8.61 9.42 -9.37
C SER A 554 -8.22 9.47 -10.84
N GLY A 555 -6.98 9.11 -11.16
CA GLY A 555 -6.42 9.02 -12.51
C GLY A 555 -7.21 8.08 -13.43
N ALA A 556 -7.75 6.97 -12.90
CA ALA A 556 -8.61 6.06 -13.65
C ALA A 556 -9.92 6.72 -14.13
N HIS A 557 -10.41 7.72 -13.39
CA HIS A 557 -11.60 8.51 -13.76
C HIS A 557 -11.23 9.79 -14.51
N MET A 558 -10.04 10.37 -14.30
CA MET A 558 -9.67 11.66 -14.91
C MET A 558 -8.90 11.51 -16.23
N GLY A 559 -8.16 10.41 -16.37
CA GLY A 559 -7.43 10.02 -17.57
C GLY A 559 -6.04 10.65 -17.72
N PRO A 560 -5.25 10.13 -18.68
CA PRO A 560 -3.93 10.64 -19.01
C PRO A 560 -3.97 12.10 -19.49
N GLY A 561 -2.87 12.82 -19.28
CA GLY A 561 -2.67 14.23 -19.59
C GLY A 561 -3.28 15.20 -18.58
N THR A 562 -3.95 14.68 -17.55
CA THR A 562 -4.53 15.46 -16.45
C THR A 562 -3.44 16.05 -15.56
N TRP A 563 -3.67 17.27 -15.06
CA TRP A 563 -2.92 17.87 -13.95
C TRP A 563 -3.88 18.64 -13.04
N ALA A 564 -3.49 18.90 -11.80
CA ALA A 564 -4.31 19.68 -10.88
C ALA A 564 -3.48 20.62 -10.02
N VAL A 565 -4.16 21.61 -9.43
CA VAL A 565 -3.63 22.47 -8.38
C VAL A 565 -4.59 22.44 -7.20
N ALA A 566 -4.14 21.84 -6.10
CA ALA A 566 -4.80 21.89 -4.81
C ALA A 566 -4.02 22.86 -3.90
N PHE A 567 -4.71 23.68 -3.12
CA PHE A 567 -4.04 24.64 -2.26
C PHE A 567 -4.82 24.97 -1.01
N LEU A 568 -4.07 25.29 0.04
CA LEU A 568 -4.56 25.85 1.29
C LEU A 568 -4.07 27.31 1.40
N PRO A 569 -4.96 28.32 1.31
CA PRO A 569 -4.57 29.73 1.18
C PRO A 569 -3.70 30.28 2.31
N GLU A 570 -4.02 29.89 3.54
CA GLU A 570 -3.25 30.22 4.73
C GLU A 570 -2.74 28.94 5.36
N PHE A 571 -1.47 28.64 5.09
CA PHE A 571 -0.75 27.61 5.81
C PHE A 571 0.29 28.27 6.72
N ALA A 572 -0.20 28.89 7.79
CA ALA A 572 0.66 29.32 8.88
C ALA A 572 0.80 28.14 9.86
N LEU A 573 1.89 27.39 9.74
CA LEU A 573 2.47 26.78 10.92
C LEU A 573 2.83 27.98 11.82
N LEU A 574 2.19 28.07 12.99
CA LEU A 574 2.32 29.18 13.93
C LEU A 574 3.79 29.59 14.14
#